data_AF-A0A8J6HPA4-F1
#
_entry.id   AF-A0A8J6HPA4-F1
#
_cell.length_a   1.000
_cell.length_b   1.000
_cell.length_c   1.000
_cell.angle_alpha   90.00
_cell.angle_beta   90.00
_cell.angle_gamma   90.00
#
_symmetry.space_group_name_H-M   'P 1'
#
loop_
_entity.id
_entity.type
_entity.pdbx_description
1 polymer ?
#
loop_
_entity_poly.entity_id
_entity_poly.type
_entity_poly.pdbx_seq_one_letter_code
_entity_poly.pdbx_strand_id
1 'polypeptide(L)'
;MSDEVTVEYVKGLKNDKNVLLIDVREPSELEKTGTIPGSINIPLATLEQTLQSSSNEDFQNLYKRDKPSLDAALVFSCHMGRRSQMALNAAKKLGYMK
;
A
#
# COMPACT_ATOMS: atom_id res chain seq x y z
N MET A 1 -13.93 -12.29 -8.09
CA MET A 1 -13.21 -11.05 -8.44
C MET A 1 -11.77 -11.31 -8.04
N SER A 2 -10.86 -11.32 -9.00
CA SER A 2 -9.46 -11.65 -8.74
C SER A 2 -8.79 -10.47 -8.05
N ASP A 3 -8.37 -10.61 -6.79
CA ASP A 3 -7.60 -9.61 -6.03
C ASP A 3 -6.17 -9.39 -6.60
N GLU A 4 -5.90 -9.85 -7.82
CA GLU A 4 -4.57 -9.84 -8.43
C GLU A 4 -4.47 -8.72 -9.47
N VAL A 5 -3.51 -7.84 -9.27
CA VAL A 5 -3.33 -6.61 -10.03
C VAL A 5 -2.04 -6.71 -10.82
N THR A 6 -2.10 -6.54 -12.14
CA THR A 6 -0.90 -6.63 -12.98
C THR A 6 -0.04 -5.37 -12.89
N VAL A 7 1.27 -5.53 -13.17
CA VAL A 7 2.22 -4.41 -13.17
C VAL A 7 1.83 -3.32 -14.17
N GLU A 8 1.18 -3.67 -15.29
CA GLU A 8 0.66 -2.66 -16.23
C GLU A 8 -0.46 -1.81 -15.63
N TYR A 9 -1.38 -2.43 -14.88
CA TYR A 9 -2.46 -1.69 -14.22
C TYR A 9 -1.89 -0.68 -13.22
N VAL A 10 -0.92 -1.12 -12.42
CA VAL A 10 -0.23 -0.25 -11.45
C VAL A 10 0.48 0.94 -12.12
N LYS A 11 1.04 0.76 -13.32
CA LYS A 11 1.63 1.87 -14.09
C LYS A 11 0.59 2.86 -14.59
N GLY A 12 -0.62 2.40 -14.91
CA GLY A 12 -1.75 3.23 -15.34
C GLY A 12 -2.39 4.05 -14.21
N LEU A 13 -2.28 3.57 -12.97
CA LEU A 13 -2.84 4.22 -11.78
C LEU A 13 -2.12 5.49 -11.33
N LYS A 14 -1.01 5.86 -11.96
CA LYS A 14 -0.21 7.06 -11.61
C LYS A 14 -1.02 8.34 -11.43
N ASN A 15 -2.15 8.48 -12.14
CA ASN A 15 -2.99 9.66 -12.12
C ASN A 15 -4.29 9.51 -11.32
N ASP A 16 -4.56 8.32 -10.77
CA ASP A 16 -5.79 8.09 -10.02
C ASP A 16 -5.58 8.40 -8.54
N LYS A 17 -6.17 9.50 -8.08
CA LYS A 17 -6.08 9.92 -6.67
C LYS A 17 -6.86 8.99 -5.73
N ASN A 18 -7.75 8.16 -6.27
CA ASN A 18 -8.58 7.25 -5.49
C ASN A 18 -7.91 5.91 -5.21
N VAL A 19 -6.71 5.67 -5.77
CA VAL A 19 -5.97 4.43 -5.59
C VAL A 19 -4.66 4.70 -4.86
N LEU A 20 -4.46 3.98 -3.76
CA LEU A 20 -3.22 4.05 -3.00
C LEU A 20 -2.44 2.76 -3.18
N LEU A 21 -1.27 2.90 -3.79
CA LEU A 21 -0.33 1.80 -3.98
C LEU A 21 0.64 1.75 -2.79
N ILE A 22 0.65 0.62 -2.09
CA ILE A 22 1.46 0.39 -0.90
C ILE A 22 2.45 -0.74 -1.20
N ASP A 23 3.73 -0.42 -1.18
CA ASP A 23 4.81 -1.40 -1.28
C ASP A 23 5.17 -1.92 0.12
N VAL A 24 4.96 -3.21 0.35
CA VAL A 24 5.12 -3.84 1.67
C VAL A 24 6.48 -4.52 1.85
N ARG A 25 7.41 -4.23 0.95
CA ARG A 25 8.81 -4.66 1.05
C ARG A 25 9.56 -3.86 2.11
N GLU A 26 10.71 -4.39 2.52
CA GLU A 26 11.61 -3.65 3.39
C GLU A 26 12.24 -2.46 2.65
N PRO A 27 12.51 -1.32 3.31
CA PRO A 27 13.10 -0.15 2.67
C PRO A 27 14.44 -0.46 1.98
N SER A 28 15.23 -1.36 2.59
CA SER A 28 16.51 -1.81 2.06
C SER A 28 16.40 -2.58 0.73
N GLU A 29 15.26 -3.22 0.45
CA GLU A 29 14.99 -3.85 -0.84
C GLU A 29 14.69 -2.79 -1.91
N LEU A 30 14.01 -1.71 -1.54
CA LEU A 30 13.66 -0.61 -2.43
C LEU A 30 14.88 0.19 -2.85
N GLU A 31 15.85 0.39 -1.97
CA GLU A 31 17.12 1.04 -2.31
C GLU A 31 17.90 0.26 -3.39
N LYS A 32 17.77 -1.06 -3.40
CA LYS A 32 18.47 -1.95 -4.35
C LYS A 32 17.72 -2.17 -5.66
N THR A 33 16.39 -2.26 -5.59
CA THR A 33 15.54 -2.66 -6.73
C THR A 33 14.72 -1.52 -7.31
N GLY A 34 14.68 -0.38 -6.63
CA GLY A 34 13.84 0.77 -6.95
C GLY A 34 12.44 0.69 -6.34
N THR A 35 11.78 1.84 -6.33
CA THR A 35 10.40 2.01 -5.87
C THR A 35 9.44 2.09 -7.05
N ILE A 36 8.17 1.75 -6.81
CA ILE A 36 7.13 1.94 -7.83
C ILE A 36 6.72 3.42 -7.82
N PRO A 37 6.75 4.13 -8.95
CA PRO A 37 6.33 5.52 -8.99
C PRO A 37 4.90 5.72 -8.50
N GLY A 38 4.70 6.62 -7.54
CA GLY A 38 3.39 6.87 -6.94
C GLY A 38 2.99 5.91 -5.81
N SER A 39 3.81 4.88 -5.54
CA SER A 39 3.68 4.05 -4.33
C SER A 39 4.23 4.77 -3.09
N ILE A 40 3.70 4.37 -1.95
CA ILE A 40 4.32 4.60 -0.64
C ILE A 40 4.88 3.28 -0.12
N ASN A 41 5.99 3.32 0.60
CA ASN A 41 6.53 2.13 1.24
C ASN A 41 6.02 2.02 2.67
N ILE A 42 5.31 0.94 2.98
CA ILE A 42 4.92 0.60 4.34
C ILE A 42 5.24 -0.88 4.55
N PRO A 43 6.35 -1.23 5.21
CA PRO A 43 6.75 -2.61 5.43
C PRO A 43 5.64 -3.42 6.10
N LEU A 44 5.49 -4.69 5.71
CA LEU A 44 4.45 -5.57 6.25
C LEU A 44 4.43 -5.60 7.79
N ALA A 45 5.61 -5.53 8.43
CA ALA A 45 5.76 -5.55 9.88
C ALA A 45 5.08 -4.35 10.58
N THR A 46 5.06 -3.18 9.94
CA THR A 46 4.49 -1.95 10.50
C THR A 46 3.17 -1.54 9.86
N LEU A 47 2.77 -2.21 8.77
CA LEU A 47 1.58 -1.88 8.00
C LEU A 47 0.29 -1.87 8.85
N GLU A 48 0.04 -2.96 9.59
CA GLU A 48 -1.19 -3.10 10.38
C GLU A 48 -1.28 -1.98 11.43
N GLN A 49 -0.20 -1.75 12.18
CA GLN A 49 -0.12 -0.68 13.17
C GLN A 49 -0.23 0.71 12.52
N THR A 50 0.38 0.91 11.35
CA THR A 50 0.29 2.18 10.62
C THR A 50 -1.14 2.45 10.21
N LEU A 51 -1.83 1.50 9.60
CA LEU A 51 -3.22 1.68 9.17
C LEU A 51 -4.18 1.88 10.36
N GLN A 52 -3.94 1.17 11.47
CA GLN A 52 -4.76 1.22 12.67
C GLN A 52 -4.54 2.49 13.50
N SER A 53 -3.30 2.84 13.80
CA SER A 53 -2.96 3.85 14.82
C SER A 53 -2.47 5.18 14.26
N SER A 54 -2.14 5.28 12.97
CA SER A 54 -1.68 6.56 12.41
C SER A 54 -2.85 7.53 12.26
N SER A 55 -2.68 8.75 12.75
CA SER A 55 -3.55 9.87 12.42
C SER A 55 -3.38 10.26 10.95
N ASN A 56 -4.34 10.99 10.38
CA ASN A 56 -4.19 11.51 9.00
C ASN A 56 -2.95 12.40 8.88
N GLU A 57 -2.70 13.26 9.86
CA GLU A 57 -1.53 14.15 9.90
C GLU A 57 -0.21 13.37 9.96
N ASP A 58 -0.11 12.33 10.79
CA ASP A 58 1.10 11.49 10.89
C ASP A 58 1.37 10.77 9.56
N PHE A 59 0.32 10.21 8.95
CA PHE A 59 0.41 9.53 7.68
C PHE A 59 0.86 10.48 6.57
N GLN A 60 0.33 11.71 6.55
CA GLN A 60 0.73 12.76 5.63
C GLN A 60 2.16 13.24 5.88
N ASN A 61 2.60 13.32 7.13
CA ASN A 61 3.96 13.71 7.44
C ASN A 61 4.98 12.65 7.02
N LEU A 62 4.70 11.37 7.27
CA LEU A 62 5.56 10.23 6.97
C LEU A 62 5.59 9.89 5.47
N TYR A 63 4.41 9.80 4.85
CA TYR A 63 4.27 9.26 3.49
C TYR A 63 3.92 10.33 2.44
N LYS A 64 3.76 11.60 2.86
CA LYS A 64 3.38 12.73 1.99
C LYS A 64 2.10 12.44 1.18
N ARG A 65 1.21 11.65 1.77
CA ARG A 65 -0.09 11.23 1.23
C ARG A 65 -1.13 11.29 2.33
N ASP A 66 -2.38 11.54 1.96
CA ASP A 66 -3.48 11.45 2.92
C ASP A 66 -3.72 9.99 3.30
N LYS A 67 -4.15 9.77 4.54
CA LYS A 67 -4.57 8.46 5.01
C LYS A 67 -5.77 8.01 4.16
N PRO A 68 -5.71 6.79 3.58
CA PRO A 68 -6.80 6.29 2.76
C PRO A 68 -8.09 6.16 3.59
N SER A 69 -9.22 6.48 2.98
CA SER A 69 -10.54 6.16 3.52
C SER A 69 -10.81 4.65 3.42
N LEU A 70 -11.78 4.14 4.17
CA LEU A 70 -12.14 2.72 4.17
C LEU A 70 -12.69 2.22 2.81
N ASP A 71 -13.16 3.14 1.97
CA ASP A 71 -13.67 2.88 0.63
C ASP A 71 -12.64 3.15 -0.49
N ALA A 72 -11.44 3.62 -0.13
CA ALA A 72 -10.34 3.82 -1.06
C ALA A 72 -9.80 2.47 -1.55
N ALA A 73 -9.36 2.42 -2.80
CA ALA A 73 -8.77 1.21 -3.35
C ALA A 73 -7.31 1.08 -2.90
N LEU A 74 -7.00 0.03 -2.14
CA LEU A 74 -5.65 -0.23 -1.67
C LEU A 74 -4.99 -1.34 -2.49
N VAL A 75 -3.89 -1.01 -3.14
CA VAL A 75 -3.11 -1.97 -3.92
C VAL A 75 -1.83 -2.29 -3.17
N PHE A 76 -1.63 -3.55 -2.80
CA PHE A 76 -0.42 -4.00 -2.10
C PHE A 76 0.55 -4.70 -3.05
N SER A 77 1.80 -4.26 -3.06
CA SER A 77 2.87 -4.84 -3.89
C SER A 77 3.97 -5.48 -3.05
N CYS A 78 4.47 -6.64 -3.49
CA CYS A 78 5.65 -7.28 -2.90
C CYS A 78 6.39 -8.14 -3.93
N HIS A 79 7.60 -8.63 -3.60
CA HIS A 79 8.44 -9.38 -4.53
C HIS A 79 7.89 -10.77 -4.93
N MET A 80 7.12 -11.44 -4.07
CA MET A 80 6.71 -12.86 -4.26
C MET A 80 5.21 -13.11 -4.02
N GLY A 81 4.38 -12.06 -4.01
CA GLY A 81 2.93 -12.15 -3.74
C GLY A 81 2.50 -12.50 -2.29
N ARG A 82 3.36 -13.16 -1.50
CA ARG A 82 2.99 -13.64 -0.16
C ARG A 82 2.76 -12.50 0.85
N ARG A 83 3.62 -11.48 0.84
CA ARG A 83 3.51 -10.33 1.76
C ARG A 83 2.33 -9.43 1.40
N SER A 84 2.06 -9.23 0.11
CA SER A 84 0.90 -8.44 -0.35
C SER A 84 -0.42 -9.09 0.05
N GLN A 85 -0.52 -10.42 0.03
CA GLN A 85 -1.71 -11.11 0.55
C GLN A 85 -1.93 -10.90 2.05
N MET A 86 -0.85 -10.96 2.85
CA MET A 86 -0.93 -10.71 4.30
C MET A 86 -1.34 -9.26 4.58
N ALA A 87 -0.77 -8.32 3.83
CA ALA A 87 -1.11 -6.91 3.90
C ALA A 87 -2.58 -6.64 3.59
N LEU A 88 -3.09 -7.25 2.52
CA LEU A 88 -4.50 -7.18 2.15
C LEU A 88 -5.41 -7.71 3.27
N ASN A 89 -5.05 -8.83 3.88
CA ASN A 89 -5.81 -9.40 4.99
C ASN A 89 -5.79 -8.48 6.23
N ALA A 90 -4.65 -7.86 6.54
CA ALA A 90 -4.55 -6.89 7.62
C ALA A 90 -5.43 -5.65 7.35
N ALA A 91 -5.41 -5.12 6.13
CA ALA A 91 -6.26 -4.01 5.73
C ALA A 91 -7.75 -4.38 5.79
N LYS A 92 -8.14 -5.56 5.28
CA LYS A 92 -9.53 -6.05 5.36
C LYS A 92 -10.02 -6.17 6.80
N LYS A 93 -9.17 -6.62 7.75
CA LYS A 93 -9.49 -6.65 9.19
C LYS A 93 -9.75 -5.27 9.78
N LEU A 94 -9.09 -4.25 9.26
CA LEU A 94 -9.26 -2.85 9.68
C LEU A 94 -10.46 -2.16 8.99
N GLY A 95 -11.18 -2.87 8.11
CA GLY A 95 -12.38 -2.36 7.44
C GLY A 95 -12.14 -1.77 6.05
N TYR A 96 -10.94 -1.89 5.49
CA TYR A 96 -10.70 -1.50 4.10
C TYR A 96 -11.31 -2.53 3.15
N MET A 97 -12.22 -2.08 2.29
CA MET A 97 -13.09 -2.98 1.52
C MET A 97 -12.70 -3.18 0.06
N LYS A 98 -11.75 -2.40 -0.47
CA LYS A 98 -11.35 -2.42 -1.89
C LYS A 98 -9.88 -2.72 -2.11
#